data_AF-A0A2A5HPY1-F1
#
_entry.id   AF-A0A2A5HPY1-F1
#
_cell.length_a   1.000
_cell.length_b   1.000
_cell.length_c   1.000
_cell.angle_alpha   90.00
_cell.angle_beta   90.00
_cell.angle_gamma   90.00
#
_symmetry.space_group_name_H-M   'P 1'
#
loop_
_entity.id
_entity.type
_entity.pdbx_description
1 polymer ?
#
loop_
_entity_poly.entity_id
_entity_poly.type
_entity_poly.pdbx_seq_one_letter_code
_entity_poly.pdbx_strand_id
1 'polypeptide(L)'
;MSNSDPTNHAYSFEICDETHRNRKRAQPDFEKLCLRLNLDMNGPEGALKKTLEDLVIHCHLPIKWYHTSIKKRVGEQRFFIWGSVFLLIALPFLSSHVSAGNATPHIAALLAGLLAVYRGISQWMAKSQNVAIFSQARATLKSLLYQFEDKWSDQNVNQSLADFDHDLQTLLATCHTVTNKERELYYENMSLPTFNISTSLLNAGKQSTQLISQFASPINESESKKTAAALQAREEILSTREQLVDIKEQLANCDDAEAKRQLNTKHQELEKKHQEHTR
;
A
#
# COMPACT_ATOMS: atom_id res chain seq x y z
N MET A 1 -29.10 -27.61 29.18
CA MET A 1 -27.75 -27.41 28.63
C MET A 1 -27.93 -26.81 27.24
N SER A 2 -27.65 -25.52 27.07
CA SER A 2 -27.85 -24.80 25.82
C SER A 2 -26.69 -25.09 24.86
N ASN A 3 -26.99 -25.67 23.70
CA ASN A 3 -26.04 -25.78 22.58
C ASN A 3 -25.84 -24.36 22.02
N SER A 4 -24.86 -23.63 22.56
CA SER A 4 -24.39 -22.40 21.95
C SER A 4 -23.63 -22.77 20.68
N ASP A 5 -24.30 -22.62 19.54
CA ASP A 5 -23.70 -22.73 18.22
C ASP A 5 -22.52 -21.73 18.12
N PRO A 6 -21.27 -22.18 17.99
CA PRO A 6 -20.09 -21.32 18.01
C PRO A 6 -20.03 -20.35 16.81
N THR A 7 -20.96 -20.46 15.87
CA THR A 7 -21.12 -19.55 14.73
C THR A 7 -21.72 -18.20 15.10
N ASN A 8 -22.29 -18.03 16.31
CA ASN A 8 -23.00 -16.81 16.70
C ASN A 8 -22.10 -15.61 17.10
N HIS A 9 -20.77 -15.77 17.03
CA HIS A 9 -19.80 -14.69 17.26
C HIS A 9 -18.93 -14.39 16.03
N ALA A 10 -19.21 -15.03 14.88
CA ALA A 10 -18.50 -14.70 13.66
C ALA A 10 -18.88 -13.29 13.21
N TYR A 11 -17.90 -12.44 12.96
CA TYR A 11 -18.18 -11.11 12.43
C TYR A 11 -18.86 -11.24 11.06
N SER A 12 -19.75 -10.32 10.70
CA SER A 12 -20.49 -10.40 9.42
C SER A 12 -19.60 -10.41 8.17
N PHE A 13 -18.35 -9.95 8.26
CA PHE A 13 -17.34 -10.10 7.20
C PHE A 13 -16.73 -11.52 7.09
N GLU A 14 -16.83 -12.32 8.16
CA GLU A 14 -16.44 -13.74 8.19
C GLU A 14 -17.52 -14.64 7.59
N ILE A 15 -18.77 -14.15 7.49
CA ILE A 15 -19.92 -14.81 6.87
C ILE A 15 -19.92 -14.64 5.32
N CYS A 16 -18.89 -13.98 4.76
CA CYS A 16 -18.73 -13.93 3.31
C CYS A 16 -18.44 -15.34 2.74
N ASP A 17 -19.49 -15.98 2.23
CA ASP A 17 -19.48 -17.25 1.46
C ASP A 17 -18.57 -17.19 0.21
N GLU A 18 -18.07 -16.00 -0.14
CA GLU A 18 -17.12 -15.74 -1.22
C GLU A 18 -15.64 -15.78 -0.81
N THR A 19 -15.29 -16.33 0.36
CA THR A 19 -13.87 -16.61 0.59
C THR A 19 -13.37 -17.54 -0.53
N HIS A 20 -12.27 -17.15 -1.18
CA HIS A 20 -11.61 -17.96 -2.21
C HIS A 20 -11.13 -19.32 -1.68
N ARG A 21 -11.40 -19.64 -0.41
CA ARG A 21 -11.03 -20.82 0.37
C ARG A 21 -12.21 -21.80 0.56
N ASN A 22 -13.08 -21.91 -0.44
CA ASN A 22 -14.21 -22.83 -0.39
C ASN A 22 -13.76 -24.26 -0.73
N ARG A 23 -14.02 -25.23 0.15
CA ARG A 23 -13.72 -26.66 -0.06
C ARG A 23 -14.27 -27.22 -1.37
N LYS A 24 -15.48 -26.81 -1.78
CA LYS A 24 -16.08 -27.24 -3.05
C LYS A 24 -15.25 -26.79 -4.27
N ARG A 25 -14.56 -25.64 -4.17
CA ARG A 25 -13.68 -25.14 -5.24
C ARG A 25 -12.30 -25.81 -5.23
N ALA A 26 -11.89 -26.41 -4.12
CA ALA A 26 -10.62 -27.13 -3.96
C ALA A 26 -10.64 -28.51 -4.61
N GLN A 27 -11.79 -29.17 -4.65
CA GLN A 27 -11.94 -30.55 -5.11
C GLN A 27 -11.25 -30.89 -6.45
N PRO A 28 -11.41 -30.13 -7.55
CA PRO A 28 -10.74 -30.47 -8.82
C PRO A 28 -9.22 -30.33 -8.76
N ASP A 29 -8.69 -29.48 -7.88
CA ASP A 29 -7.24 -29.33 -7.71
C ASP A 29 -6.69 -30.37 -6.72
N PHE A 30 -7.50 -30.83 -5.75
CA PHE A 30 -7.21 -31.97 -4.89
C PHE A 30 -7.04 -33.26 -5.69
N GLU A 31 -7.96 -33.56 -6.61
CA GLU A 31 -7.89 -34.75 -7.47
C GLU A 31 -6.60 -34.77 -8.31
N LYS A 32 -6.20 -33.61 -8.86
CA LYS A 32 -4.93 -33.48 -9.60
C LYS A 32 -3.71 -33.68 -8.71
N LEU A 33 -3.75 -33.17 -7.49
CA LEU A 33 -2.66 -33.33 -6.52
C LEU A 33 -2.50 -34.82 -6.16
N CYS A 34 -3.59 -35.53 -5.87
CA CYS A 34 -3.54 -36.96 -5.61
C CYS A 34 -2.95 -37.74 -6.79
N LEU A 35 -3.36 -37.42 -8.02
CA LEU A 35 -2.80 -38.04 -9.23
C LEU A 35 -1.29 -37.77 -9.38
N ARG A 36 -0.83 -36.54 -9.09
CA ARG A 36 0.59 -36.17 -9.18
C ARG A 36 1.46 -36.85 -8.12
N LEU A 37 0.91 -37.08 -6.95
CA LEU A 37 1.59 -37.76 -5.84
C LEU A 37 1.40 -39.28 -5.91
N ASN A 38 0.81 -39.80 -6.99
CA ASN A 38 0.49 -41.22 -7.18
C ASN A 38 -0.27 -41.83 -5.99
N LEU A 39 -1.16 -41.03 -5.37
CA LEU A 39 -2.02 -41.45 -4.27
C LEU A 39 -3.29 -42.09 -4.82
N ASP A 40 -3.70 -43.22 -4.26
CA ASP A 40 -4.99 -43.83 -4.60
C ASP A 40 -6.12 -42.87 -4.18
N MET A 41 -6.97 -42.49 -5.14
CA MET A 41 -8.11 -41.59 -4.93
C MET A 41 -9.14 -42.15 -3.95
N ASN A 42 -9.13 -43.48 -3.74
CA ASN A 42 -9.96 -44.15 -2.75
C ASN A 42 -9.28 -44.30 -1.37
N GLY A 43 -8.00 -43.91 -1.24
CA GLY A 43 -7.08 -44.43 -0.22
C GLY A 43 -6.59 -43.53 0.94
N PRO A 44 -6.61 -42.18 0.92
CA PRO A 44 -6.14 -41.43 2.08
C PRO A 44 -7.20 -41.46 3.20
N GLU A 45 -7.00 -42.32 4.20
CA GLU A 45 -7.91 -42.42 5.34
C GLU A 45 -7.97 -41.10 6.13
N GLY A 46 -9.20 -40.63 6.39
CA GLY A 46 -9.55 -39.63 7.39
C GLY A 46 -8.65 -38.39 7.46
N ALA A 47 -7.68 -38.43 8.40
CA ALA A 47 -6.83 -37.30 8.75
C ALA A 47 -5.95 -36.82 7.59
N LEU A 48 -5.35 -37.74 6.81
CA LEU A 48 -4.45 -37.37 5.70
C LEU A 48 -5.20 -36.63 4.60
N LYS A 49 -6.41 -37.11 4.25
CA LYS A 49 -7.28 -36.46 3.28
C LYS A 49 -7.58 -35.02 3.70
N LYS A 50 -7.90 -34.82 4.98
CA LYS A 50 -8.16 -33.48 5.51
C LYS A 50 -6.94 -32.57 5.39
N THR A 51 -5.74 -33.05 5.73
CA THR A 51 -4.50 -32.26 5.61
C THR A 51 -4.18 -31.92 4.15
N LEU A 52 -4.40 -32.85 3.22
CA LEU A 52 -4.25 -32.61 1.78
C LEU A 52 -5.29 -31.61 1.25
N GLU A 53 -6.54 -31.70 1.67
CA GLU A 53 -7.57 -30.70 1.36
C GLU A 53 -7.16 -29.32 1.88
N ASP A 54 -6.67 -29.24 3.12
CA ASP A 54 -6.21 -28.00 3.72
C ASP A 54 -4.99 -27.43 2.96
N LEU A 55 -4.07 -28.28 2.47
CA LEU A 55 -2.97 -27.86 1.59
C LEU A 55 -3.50 -27.22 0.29
N VAL A 56 -4.50 -27.83 -0.36
CA VAL A 56 -5.10 -27.26 -1.59
C VAL A 56 -5.74 -25.90 -1.29
N ILE A 57 -6.45 -25.80 -0.17
CA ILE A 57 -7.10 -24.55 0.25
C ILE A 57 -6.08 -23.45 0.56
N HIS A 58 -4.96 -23.79 1.22
CA HIS A 58 -3.97 -22.81 1.68
C HIS A 58 -2.84 -22.55 0.69
N CYS A 59 -2.65 -23.39 -0.33
CA CYS A 59 -1.63 -23.21 -1.35
C CYS A 59 -2.22 -22.98 -2.76
N HIS A 60 -3.01 -23.93 -3.29
CA HIS A 60 -3.50 -23.88 -4.67
C HIS A 60 -4.49 -22.72 -4.91
N LEU A 61 -5.47 -22.57 -4.02
CA LEU A 61 -6.48 -21.53 -4.17
C LEU A 61 -5.88 -20.11 -4.09
N PRO A 62 -4.97 -19.79 -3.15
CA PRO A 62 -4.22 -18.55 -3.17
C PRO A 62 -3.40 -18.35 -4.44
N ILE A 63 -2.67 -19.36 -4.94
CA ILE A 63 -1.91 -19.25 -6.20
C ILE A 63 -2.82 -18.84 -7.37
N LYS A 64 -3.99 -19.47 -7.47
CA LYS A 64 -5.00 -19.16 -8.50
C LYS A 64 -5.57 -17.76 -8.33
N TRP A 65 -5.93 -17.40 -7.10
CA TRP A 65 -6.44 -16.08 -6.76
C TRP A 65 -5.42 -14.98 -7.10
N TYR A 66 -4.17 -15.10 -6.64
CA TYR A 66 -3.09 -14.16 -6.94
C TYR A 66 -2.91 -14.01 -8.45
N HIS A 67 -2.94 -15.12 -9.21
CA HIS A 67 -2.83 -15.05 -10.67
C HIS A 67 -3.95 -14.19 -11.30
N THR A 68 -5.20 -14.42 -10.90
CA THR A 68 -6.35 -13.65 -11.39
C THR A 68 -6.30 -12.19 -10.96
N SER A 69 -5.92 -11.92 -9.70
CA SER A 69 -5.77 -10.58 -9.15
C SER A 69 -4.68 -9.79 -9.85
N ILE A 70 -3.53 -10.41 -10.14
CA ILE A 70 -2.43 -9.81 -10.92
C ILE A 70 -2.93 -9.48 -12.33
N LYS A 71 -3.57 -10.44 -13.03
CA LYS A 71 -4.05 -10.23 -14.40
C LYS A 71 -5.08 -9.09 -14.47
N LYS A 72 -6.02 -9.04 -13.53
CA LYS A 72 -7.01 -7.95 -13.43
C LYS A 72 -6.32 -6.60 -13.23
N ARG A 73 -5.40 -6.49 -12.27
CA ARG A 73 -4.69 -5.24 -11.98
C ARG A 73 -3.79 -4.76 -13.13
N VAL A 74 -3.10 -5.67 -13.82
CA VAL A 74 -2.32 -5.33 -15.02
C VAL A 74 -3.24 -4.83 -16.15
N GLY A 75 -4.42 -5.42 -16.30
CA GLY A 75 -5.44 -4.94 -17.25
C GLY A 75 -5.90 -3.52 -16.92
N GLU A 76 -6.26 -3.26 -15.67
CA GLU A 76 -6.65 -1.93 -15.19
C GLU A 76 -5.50 -0.92 -15.36
N GLN A 77 -4.24 -1.33 -15.11
CA GLN A 77 -3.06 -0.49 -15.30
C GLN A 77 -2.89 -0.07 -16.77
N ARG A 78 -3.03 -1.02 -17.69
CA ARG A 78 -2.96 -0.72 -19.13
C ARG A 78 -4.06 0.25 -19.53
N PHE A 79 -5.29 0.01 -19.10
CA PHE A 79 -6.41 0.92 -19.37
C PHE A 79 -6.12 2.33 -18.87
N PHE A 80 -5.60 2.46 -17.64
CA PHE A 80 -5.30 3.75 -17.04
C PHE A 80 -4.13 4.48 -17.73
N ILE A 81 -3.07 3.76 -18.12
CA ILE A 81 -1.97 4.33 -18.91
C ILE A 81 -2.50 4.85 -20.25
N TRP A 82 -3.30 4.05 -20.96
CA TRP A 82 -3.88 4.48 -22.23
C TRP A 82 -4.81 5.69 -22.07
N GLY A 83 -5.63 5.72 -21.01
CA GLY A 83 -6.45 6.88 -20.69
C GLY A 83 -5.62 8.14 -20.40
N SER A 84 -4.50 7.99 -19.70
CA SER A 84 -3.59 9.10 -19.39
C SER A 84 -2.89 9.63 -20.65
N VAL A 85 -2.42 8.73 -21.53
CA VAL A 85 -1.83 9.10 -22.83
C VAL A 85 -2.85 9.81 -23.70
N PHE A 86 -4.08 9.29 -23.78
CA PHE A 86 -5.17 9.92 -24.53
C PHE A 86 -5.47 11.33 -24.00
N LEU A 87 -5.52 11.50 -22.67
CA LEU A 87 -5.74 12.81 -22.06
C LEU A 87 -4.61 13.81 -22.37
N LEU A 88 -3.35 13.37 -22.36
CA LEU A 88 -2.21 14.20 -22.74
C LEU A 88 -2.28 14.66 -24.21
N ILE A 89 -2.77 13.80 -25.10
CA ILE A 89 -3.00 14.14 -26.52
C ILE A 89 -4.20 15.08 -26.65
N ALA A 90 -5.26 14.91 -25.86
CA ALA A 90 -6.47 15.73 -25.92
C ALA A 90 -6.27 17.16 -25.38
N LEU A 91 -5.37 17.35 -24.42
CA LEU A 91 -5.07 18.65 -23.80
C LEU A 91 -4.78 19.80 -24.79
N PRO A 92 -3.90 19.67 -25.80
CA PRO A 92 -3.66 20.72 -26.79
C PRO A 92 -4.87 21.00 -27.70
N PHE A 93 -5.70 19.99 -27.99
CA PHE A 93 -6.94 20.20 -28.73
C PHE A 93 -7.94 21.01 -27.90
N LEU A 94 -8.10 20.67 -26.62
CA LEU A 94 -8.96 21.40 -25.70
C LEU A 94 -8.47 22.85 -25.49
N SER A 95 -7.16 23.08 -25.40
CA SER A 95 -6.62 24.43 -25.21
C SER A 95 -6.83 25.33 -26.43
N SER A 96 -6.79 24.79 -27.65
CA SER A 96 -7.02 25.56 -28.88
C SER A 96 -8.41 26.22 -28.95
N HIS A 97 -9.42 25.60 -28.33
CA HIS A 97 -10.82 26.09 -28.36
C HIS A 97 -11.13 27.14 -27.27
N VAL A 98 -10.18 27.39 -26.37
CA VAL A 98 -10.38 28.22 -25.17
C VAL A 98 -9.77 29.63 -25.31
N SER A 99 -9.26 29.96 -26.49
CA SER A 99 -8.48 31.18 -26.77
C SER A 99 -9.30 32.45 -27.04
N ALA A 100 -10.62 32.46 -26.82
CA ALA A 100 -11.51 33.57 -27.23
C ALA A 100 -11.89 34.61 -26.13
N GLY A 101 -11.39 34.52 -24.90
CA GLY A 101 -11.61 35.56 -23.88
C GLY A 101 -11.19 35.13 -22.46
N ASN A 102 -10.61 36.05 -21.68
CA ASN A 102 -10.11 35.87 -20.31
C ASN A 102 -9.41 34.51 -20.05
N ALA A 103 -8.15 34.40 -20.48
CA ALA A 103 -7.36 33.17 -20.44
C ALA A 103 -7.03 32.63 -19.03
N THR A 104 -7.01 33.47 -18.00
CA THR A 104 -6.56 33.12 -16.64
C THR A 104 -7.35 31.98 -15.96
N PRO A 105 -8.70 32.02 -15.86
CA PRO A 105 -9.48 30.94 -15.27
C PRO A 105 -9.35 29.62 -16.03
N HIS A 106 -9.18 29.69 -17.35
CA HIS A 106 -9.01 28.52 -18.20
C HIS A 106 -7.68 27.81 -18.00
N ILE A 107 -6.59 28.59 -17.86
CA ILE A 107 -5.26 28.06 -17.53
C ILE A 107 -5.29 27.41 -16.14
N ALA A 108 -5.94 28.04 -15.15
CA ALA A 108 -6.06 27.48 -13.81
C ALA A 108 -6.85 26.16 -13.80
N ALA A 109 -7.96 26.07 -14.54
CA ALA A 109 -8.74 24.84 -14.68
C ALA A 109 -7.94 23.72 -15.36
N LEU A 110 -7.14 24.05 -16.38
CA LEU A 110 -6.28 23.10 -17.07
C LEU A 110 -5.19 22.55 -16.14
N LEU A 111 -4.54 23.42 -15.37
CA LEU A 111 -3.55 23.02 -14.36
C LEU A 111 -4.17 22.17 -13.25
N ALA A 112 -5.37 22.52 -12.77
CA ALA A 112 -6.08 21.73 -11.78
C ALA A 112 -6.44 20.33 -12.32
N GLY A 113 -6.89 20.24 -13.57
CA GLY A 113 -7.16 18.97 -14.25
C GLY A 113 -5.91 18.11 -14.40
N LEU A 114 -4.80 18.70 -14.83
CA LEU A 114 -3.51 18.00 -14.93
C LEU A 114 -3.04 17.50 -13.57
N LEU A 115 -3.17 18.30 -12.52
CA LEU A 115 -2.77 17.94 -11.17
C LEU A 115 -3.68 16.85 -10.57
N ALA A 116 -4.97 16.86 -10.89
CA ALA A 116 -5.89 15.78 -10.53
C ALA A 116 -5.51 14.45 -11.22
N VAL A 117 -5.12 14.50 -12.49
CA VAL A 117 -4.68 13.32 -13.24
C VAL A 117 -3.36 12.79 -12.68
N TYR A 118 -2.40 13.68 -12.41
CA TYR A 118 -1.14 13.31 -11.74
C TYR A 118 -1.38 12.64 -10.38
N ARG A 119 -2.33 13.15 -9.59
CA ARG A 119 -2.75 12.52 -8.32
C ARG A 119 -3.37 11.15 -8.53
N GLY A 120 -4.23 11.02 -9.53
CA GLY A 120 -4.80 9.73 -9.92
C GLY A 120 -3.70 8.72 -10.28
N ILE A 121 -2.69 9.15 -11.05
CA ILE A 121 -1.53 8.32 -11.41
C ILE A 121 -0.72 7.92 -10.17
N SER A 122 -0.51 8.85 -9.25
CA SER A 122 0.28 8.62 -8.03
C SER A 122 -0.40 7.63 -7.08
N GLN A 123 -1.72 7.80 -6.85
CA GLN A 123 -2.51 6.85 -6.07
C GLN A 123 -2.58 5.47 -6.74
N TRP A 124 -2.66 5.45 -8.07
CA TRP A 124 -2.62 4.22 -8.84
C TRP A 124 -1.27 3.49 -8.70
N MET A 125 -0.16 4.22 -8.77
CA MET A 125 1.19 3.68 -8.57
C MET A 125 1.35 3.07 -7.17
N ALA A 126 0.84 3.73 -6.13
CA ALA A 126 0.82 3.15 -4.78
C ALA A 126 0.04 1.81 -4.76
N LYS A 127 -1.12 1.75 -5.42
CA LYS A 127 -1.91 0.51 -5.55
C LYS A 127 -1.17 -0.60 -6.32
N SER A 128 -0.23 -0.25 -7.20
CA SER A 128 0.54 -1.21 -8.01
C SER A 128 1.57 -2.02 -7.22
N GLN A 129 2.02 -1.52 -6.05
CA GLN A 129 2.92 -2.28 -5.17
C GLN A 129 2.31 -3.62 -4.70
N ASN A 130 0.98 -3.67 -4.58
CA ASN A 130 0.26 -4.91 -4.29
C ASN A 130 0.46 -6.00 -5.36
N VAL A 131 0.70 -5.62 -6.62
CA VAL A 131 0.97 -6.58 -7.70
C VAL A 131 2.30 -7.29 -7.45
N ALA A 132 3.32 -6.56 -7.00
CA ALA A 132 4.61 -7.13 -6.66
C ALA A 132 4.50 -8.10 -5.48
N ILE A 133 3.78 -7.70 -4.42
CA ILE A 133 3.51 -8.54 -3.24
C ILE A 133 2.80 -9.84 -3.65
N PHE A 134 1.69 -9.74 -4.38
CA PHE A 134 0.96 -10.93 -4.85
C PHE A 134 1.80 -11.81 -5.76
N SER A 135 2.65 -11.21 -6.62
CA SER A 135 3.53 -11.95 -7.52
C SER A 135 4.59 -12.72 -6.73
N GLN A 136 5.20 -12.09 -5.73
CA GLN A 136 6.18 -12.71 -4.86
C GLN A 136 5.56 -13.85 -4.05
N ALA A 137 4.45 -13.61 -3.35
CA ALA A 137 3.76 -14.64 -2.56
C ALA A 137 3.36 -15.84 -3.43
N ARG A 138 2.82 -15.58 -4.63
CA ARG A 138 2.48 -16.62 -5.62
C ARG A 138 3.71 -17.42 -6.06
N ALA A 139 4.83 -16.76 -6.35
CA ALA A 139 6.06 -17.43 -6.77
C ALA A 139 6.60 -18.32 -5.66
N THR A 140 6.63 -17.82 -4.41
CA THR A 140 7.06 -18.59 -3.24
C THR A 140 6.17 -19.81 -3.01
N LEU A 141 4.84 -19.65 -2.99
CA LEU A 141 3.91 -20.78 -2.82
C LEU A 141 4.07 -21.85 -3.92
N LYS A 142 4.26 -21.44 -5.17
CA LYS A 142 4.54 -22.37 -6.28
C LYS A 142 5.86 -23.11 -6.09
N SER A 143 6.91 -22.41 -5.68
CA SER A 143 8.21 -23.03 -5.41
C SER A 143 8.09 -24.09 -4.32
N LEU A 144 7.40 -23.78 -3.22
CA LEU A 144 7.16 -24.71 -2.13
C LEU A 144 6.35 -25.93 -2.58
N LEU A 145 5.27 -25.71 -3.33
CA LEU A 145 4.45 -26.79 -3.88
C LEU A 145 5.27 -27.70 -4.80
N TYR A 146 6.02 -27.14 -5.75
CA TYR A 146 6.79 -27.94 -6.69
C TYR A 146 7.96 -28.67 -6.02
N GLN A 147 8.61 -28.07 -5.02
CA GLN A 147 9.64 -28.78 -4.24
C GLN A 147 9.05 -29.97 -3.47
N PHE A 148 7.84 -29.82 -2.93
CA PHE A 148 7.14 -30.92 -2.27
C PHE A 148 6.69 -32.00 -3.26
N GLU A 149 6.08 -31.62 -4.39
CA GLU A 149 5.70 -32.56 -5.46
C GLU A 149 6.92 -33.31 -5.98
N ASP A 150 8.03 -32.64 -6.27
CA ASP A 150 9.26 -33.24 -6.77
C ASP A 150 9.84 -34.25 -5.77
N LYS A 151 9.90 -33.89 -4.48
CA LYS A 151 10.37 -34.79 -3.41
C LYS A 151 9.57 -36.09 -3.33
N TRP A 152 8.25 -36.02 -3.51
CA TRP A 152 7.33 -37.13 -3.24
C TRP A 152 6.78 -37.83 -4.50
N SER A 153 7.00 -37.29 -5.70
CA SER A 153 6.49 -37.85 -6.96
C SER A 153 7.03 -39.24 -7.29
N ASP A 154 8.30 -39.50 -6.97
CA ASP A 154 8.97 -40.78 -7.21
C ASP A 154 8.96 -41.71 -5.98
N GLN A 155 8.45 -41.24 -4.83
CA GLN A 155 8.47 -42.00 -3.58
C GLN A 155 7.14 -42.71 -3.35
N ASN A 156 7.22 -43.94 -2.82
CA ASN A 156 6.02 -44.65 -2.41
C ASN A 156 5.54 -44.11 -1.05
N VAL A 157 4.57 -43.18 -1.08
CA VAL A 157 4.02 -42.52 0.11
C VAL A 157 3.56 -43.52 1.18
N ASN A 158 3.07 -44.70 0.79
CA ASN A 158 2.61 -45.74 1.73
C ASN A 158 3.74 -46.32 2.59
N GLN A 159 5.00 -46.29 2.12
CA GLN A 159 6.15 -46.82 2.86
C GLN A 159 6.69 -45.82 3.88
N SER A 160 6.51 -44.52 3.64
CA SER A 160 7.05 -43.43 4.46
C SER A 160 5.96 -42.44 4.88
N LEU A 161 4.81 -42.97 5.31
CA LEU A 161 3.63 -42.15 5.63
C LEU A 161 3.88 -41.11 6.73
N ALA A 162 4.68 -41.45 7.75
CA ALA A 162 5.00 -40.54 8.85
C ALA A 162 5.85 -39.35 8.38
N ASP A 163 6.85 -39.60 7.52
CA ASP A 163 7.70 -38.55 6.95
C ASP A 163 6.90 -37.68 5.98
N PHE A 164 6.00 -38.29 5.20
CA PHE A 164 5.09 -37.57 4.31
C PHE A 164 4.16 -36.63 5.07
N ASP A 165 3.50 -37.12 6.13
CA ASP A 165 2.61 -36.29 6.94
C ASP A 165 3.39 -35.16 7.63
N HIS A 166 4.59 -35.44 8.14
CA HIS A 166 5.45 -34.42 8.74
C HIS A 166 5.85 -33.32 7.75
N ASP A 167 6.28 -33.69 6.54
CA ASP A 167 6.60 -32.74 5.48
C ASP A 167 5.38 -31.94 5.04
N LEU A 168 4.22 -32.60 4.93
CA LEU A 168 2.96 -31.99 4.55
C LEU A 168 2.53 -30.93 5.57
N GLN A 169 2.62 -31.25 6.87
CA GLN A 169 2.32 -30.29 7.94
C GLN A 169 3.32 -29.12 7.94
N THR A 170 4.60 -29.39 7.71
CA THR A 170 5.65 -28.37 7.60
C THR A 170 5.40 -27.42 6.42
N LEU A 171 5.02 -27.99 5.26
CA LEU A 171 4.65 -27.22 4.08
C LEU A 171 3.43 -26.35 4.35
N LEU A 172 2.40 -26.89 5.00
CA LEU A 172 1.17 -26.19 5.33
C LEU A 172 1.45 -25.01 6.27
N ALA A 173 2.24 -25.23 7.33
CA ALA A 173 2.70 -24.17 8.23
C ALA A 173 3.45 -23.05 7.48
N THR A 174 4.32 -23.43 6.53
CA THR A 174 5.05 -22.47 5.70
C THR A 174 4.13 -21.67 4.78
N CYS A 175 3.12 -22.32 4.18
CA CYS A 175 2.10 -21.65 3.37
C CYS A 175 1.30 -20.62 4.18
N HIS A 176 0.96 -20.96 5.44
CA HIS A 176 0.33 -20.01 6.35
C HIS A 176 1.22 -18.80 6.62
N THR A 177 2.51 -19.00 6.92
CA THR A 177 3.45 -17.89 7.14
C THR A 177 3.56 -16.99 5.91
N VAL A 178 3.65 -17.56 4.71
CA VAL A 178 3.73 -16.77 3.46
C VAL A 178 2.45 -15.96 3.25
N THR A 179 1.27 -16.56 3.44
CA THR A 179 -0.01 -15.87 3.24
C THR A 179 -0.30 -14.83 4.33
N ASN A 180 0.12 -15.06 5.57
CA ASN A 180 0.00 -14.08 6.65
C ASN A 180 0.93 -12.89 6.44
N LYS A 181 2.18 -13.13 6.03
CA LYS A 181 3.13 -12.07 5.68
C LYS A 181 2.65 -11.24 4.50
N GLU A 182 2.10 -11.90 3.48
CA GLU A 182 1.48 -11.21 2.34
C GLU A 182 0.33 -10.29 2.78
N ARG A 183 -0.54 -10.80 3.66
CA ARG A 183 -1.67 -10.04 4.20
C ARG A 183 -1.22 -8.85 5.03
N GLU A 184 -0.19 -9.01 5.86
CA GLU A 184 0.42 -7.93 6.63
C GLU A 184 0.93 -6.82 5.71
N LEU A 185 1.76 -7.17 4.73
CA LEU A 185 2.28 -6.23 3.73
C LEU A 185 1.17 -5.55 2.92
N TYR A 186 0.10 -6.28 2.61
CA TYR A 186 -1.06 -5.72 1.93
C TYR A 186 -1.75 -4.66 2.78
N TYR A 187 -1.96 -4.91 4.08
CA TYR A 187 -2.59 -3.95 4.98
C TYR A 187 -1.68 -2.77 5.32
N GLU A 188 -0.38 -2.97 5.45
CA GLU A 188 0.62 -1.90 5.58
C GLU A 188 0.57 -0.94 4.38
N ASN A 189 0.47 -1.49 3.17
CA ASN A 189 0.33 -0.69 1.95
C ASN A 189 -1.06 -0.05 1.79
N MET A 190 -2.09 -0.59 2.44
CA MET A 190 -3.42 0.02 2.45
C MET A 190 -3.56 1.13 3.50
N SER A 191 -2.91 0.99 4.65
CA SER A 191 -3.01 1.95 5.76
C SER A 191 -2.27 3.25 5.49
N LEU A 192 -1.37 3.28 4.50
CA LEU A 192 -0.60 4.47 4.13
C LEU A 192 -0.68 4.75 2.63
N PRO A 193 -1.49 5.74 2.26
CA PRO A 193 -0.89 6.86 1.56
C PRO A 193 -1.15 8.12 2.37
N THR A 194 -0.36 8.36 3.42
CA THR A 194 -0.21 9.72 3.98
C THR A 194 0.57 10.56 2.98
N PHE A 195 -0.06 10.83 1.82
CA PHE A 195 0.33 12.00 1.05
C PHE A 195 0.09 13.18 1.97
N ASN A 196 1.16 13.79 2.45
CA ASN A 196 1.09 15.03 3.19
C ASN A 196 0.72 16.13 2.16
N ILE A 197 -0.57 16.18 1.83
CA ILE A 197 -1.18 17.02 0.78
C ILE A 197 -0.75 18.48 0.96
N SER A 198 -0.65 18.92 2.23
CA SER A 198 -0.12 20.21 2.64
C SER A 198 1.25 20.47 2.02
N THR A 199 2.22 19.58 2.25
CA THR A 199 3.60 19.74 1.76
C THR A 199 3.70 19.67 0.23
N SER A 200 2.95 18.79 -0.43
CA SER A 200 2.97 18.68 -1.90
C SER A 200 2.28 19.87 -2.58
N LEU A 201 1.19 20.40 -2.03
CA LEU A 201 0.56 21.64 -2.52
C LEU A 201 1.43 22.87 -2.23
N LEU A 202 2.05 22.94 -1.05
CA LEU A 202 3.02 23.99 -0.73
C LEU A 202 4.21 23.95 -1.70
N ASN A 203 4.76 22.77 -1.98
CA ASN A 203 5.89 22.63 -2.88
C ASN A 203 5.51 22.87 -4.35
N ALA A 204 4.33 22.42 -4.81
CA ALA A 204 3.83 22.74 -6.13
C ALA A 204 3.51 24.24 -6.29
N GLY A 205 2.98 24.87 -5.25
CA GLY A 205 2.78 26.31 -5.17
C GLY A 205 4.09 27.08 -5.22
N LYS A 206 5.11 26.65 -4.45
CA LYS A 206 6.49 27.20 -4.46
C LYS A 206 7.14 27.05 -5.84
N GLN A 207 7.03 25.88 -6.48
CA GLN A 207 7.58 25.64 -7.82
C GLN A 207 6.87 26.45 -8.90
N SER A 208 5.53 26.56 -8.84
CA SER A 208 4.77 27.38 -9.78
C SER A 208 5.11 28.86 -9.63
N THR A 209 5.25 29.37 -8.40
CA THR A 209 5.67 30.76 -8.17
C THR A 209 7.11 31.01 -8.58
N GLN A 210 8.02 30.05 -8.35
CA GLN A 210 9.39 30.12 -8.85
C GLN A 210 9.45 30.14 -10.38
N LEU A 211 8.71 29.27 -11.06
CA LEU A 211 8.63 29.27 -12.52
C LEU A 211 8.04 30.58 -13.05
N ILE A 212 6.95 31.08 -12.46
CA ILE A 212 6.39 32.39 -12.81
C ILE A 212 7.42 33.50 -12.59
N SER A 213 8.20 33.47 -11.51
CA SER A 213 9.25 34.46 -11.24
C SER A 213 10.45 34.37 -12.18
N GLN A 214 10.78 33.18 -12.69
CA GLN A 214 11.85 32.98 -13.67
C GLN A 214 11.44 33.44 -15.07
N PHE A 215 10.16 33.26 -15.43
CA PHE A 215 9.61 33.78 -16.69
C PHE A 215 9.19 35.25 -16.61
N ALA A 216 8.98 35.80 -15.41
CA ALA A 216 8.81 37.22 -15.15
C ALA A 216 10.18 37.92 -14.97
N SER A 217 10.97 38.03 -16.05
CA SER A 217 12.12 38.95 -16.04
C SER A 217 11.70 40.43 -16.15
N PRO A 218 12.58 41.39 -15.86
CA PRO A 218 12.72 42.12 -14.61
C PRO A 218 11.78 43.34 -14.53
N ILE A 219 10.46 43.15 -14.46
CA ILE A 219 9.56 44.30 -14.27
C ILE A 219 9.37 44.65 -12.78
N ASN A 220 9.65 43.73 -11.84
CA ASN A 220 9.43 43.96 -10.41
C ASN A 220 10.43 43.21 -9.49
N GLU A 221 11.74 43.34 -9.76
CA GLU A 221 12.80 42.71 -8.97
C GLU A 221 12.75 43.10 -7.47
N SER A 222 12.24 44.31 -7.15
CA SER A 222 12.04 44.75 -5.76
C SER A 222 10.84 44.09 -5.07
N GLU A 223 9.77 43.76 -5.79
CA GLU A 223 8.63 43.04 -5.20
C GLU A 223 8.99 41.57 -5.01
N SER A 224 9.67 40.94 -5.97
CA SER A 224 10.12 39.55 -5.86
C SER A 224 11.08 39.35 -4.68
N LYS A 225 11.99 40.31 -4.43
CA LYS A 225 12.89 40.27 -3.25
C LYS A 225 12.13 40.45 -1.94
N LYS A 226 11.13 41.35 -1.90
CA LYS A 226 10.25 41.53 -0.73
C LYS A 226 9.38 40.30 -0.45
N THR A 227 8.83 39.66 -1.49
CA THR A 227 8.02 38.45 -1.32
C THR A 227 8.86 37.25 -0.90
N ALA A 228 10.09 37.11 -1.42
CA ALA A 228 11.01 36.06 -1.01
C ALA A 228 11.46 36.22 0.45
N ALA A 229 11.81 37.44 0.87
CA ALA A 229 12.15 37.75 2.26
C ALA A 229 10.96 37.53 3.20
N ALA A 230 9.75 37.91 2.80
CA ALA A 230 8.53 37.66 3.59
C ALA A 230 8.21 36.16 3.73
N LEU A 231 8.46 35.36 2.68
CA LEU A 231 8.29 33.90 2.73
C LEU A 231 9.34 33.24 3.62
N GLN A 232 10.60 33.66 3.56
CA GLN A 232 11.65 33.16 4.46
C GLN A 232 11.36 33.51 5.92
N ALA A 233 10.98 34.76 6.21
CA ALA A 233 10.59 35.17 7.56
C ALA A 233 9.40 34.35 8.09
N ARG A 234 8.41 34.06 7.22
CA ARG A 234 7.27 33.22 7.58
C ARG A 234 7.66 31.75 7.85
N GLU A 235 8.63 31.22 7.10
CA GLU A 235 9.15 29.86 7.30
C GLU A 235 9.93 29.74 8.61
N GLU A 236 10.74 30.75 8.96
CA GLU A 236 11.44 30.82 10.25
C GLU A 236 10.46 30.87 11.44
N ILE A 237 9.38 31.66 11.33
CA ILE A 237 8.32 31.74 12.34
C ILE A 237 7.62 30.39 12.53
N LEU A 238 7.29 29.70 11.43
CA LEU A 238 6.63 28.39 11.49
C LEU A 238 7.54 27.32 12.12
N SER A 239 8.81 27.27 11.73
CA SER A 239 9.76 26.30 12.31
C SER A 239 9.97 26.53 13.81
N THR A 240 10.02 27.79 14.24
CA THR A 240 10.19 28.14 15.66
C THR A 240 8.92 27.79 16.44
N ARG A 241 7.74 27.94 15.83
CA ARG A 241 6.47 27.55 16.45
C ARG A 241 6.35 26.03 16.62
N GLU A 242 6.80 25.26 15.63
CA GLU A 242 6.82 23.79 15.71
C GLU A 242 7.75 23.31 16.82
N GLN A 243 8.96 23.89 16.92
CA GLN A 243 9.90 23.60 18.02
C GLN A 243 9.34 23.95 19.41
N LEU A 244 8.54 25.02 19.53
CA LEU A 244 7.86 25.37 20.79
C LEU A 244 6.77 24.36 21.16
N VAL A 245 6.05 23.80 20.19
CA VAL A 245 5.04 22.76 20.45
C VAL A 245 5.72 21.47 20.94
N ASP A 246 6.78 21.03 20.25
CA ASP A 246 7.56 19.85 20.64
C ASP A 246 8.13 19.97 22.07
N ILE A 247 8.70 21.13 22.41
CA ILE A 247 9.26 21.34 23.76
C ILE A 247 8.16 21.39 24.82
N LYS A 248 6.97 21.94 24.52
CA LYS A 248 5.84 21.90 25.44
C LYS A 248 5.35 20.48 25.68
N GLU A 249 5.33 19.65 24.66
CA GLU A 249 4.99 18.23 24.78
C GLU A 249 6.05 17.47 25.59
N GLN A 250 7.34 17.72 25.34
CA GLN A 250 8.43 17.15 26.14
C GLN A 250 8.36 17.60 27.61
N LEU A 251 8.04 18.86 27.89
CA LEU A 251 7.86 19.36 29.26
C LEU A 251 6.66 18.73 29.98
N ALA A 252 5.60 18.39 29.24
CA ALA A 252 4.43 17.72 29.80
C ALA A 252 4.72 16.26 30.17
N ASN A 253 5.61 15.60 29.44
CA ASN A 253 5.93 14.18 29.61
C ASN A 253 7.25 13.90 30.37
N CYS A 254 7.96 14.95 30.82
CA CYS A 254 9.25 14.81 31.49
C CYS A 254 9.12 14.84 33.03
N ASP A 255 9.43 13.71 33.66
CA ASP A 255 9.43 13.55 35.13
C ASP A 255 10.76 13.92 35.79
N ASP A 256 11.87 13.91 35.04
CA ASP A 256 13.19 14.28 35.55
C ASP A 256 13.32 15.80 35.76
N ALA A 257 13.74 16.19 36.97
CA ALA A 257 13.84 17.59 37.39
C ALA A 257 14.98 18.34 36.68
N GLU A 258 16.07 17.65 36.32
CA GLU A 258 17.20 18.27 35.64
C GLU A 258 16.90 18.49 34.15
N ALA A 259 16.38 17.47 33.46
CA ALA A 259 15.89 17.59 32.09
C ALA A 259 14.81 18.67 31.95
N LYS A 260 13.90 18.79 32.93
CA LYS A 260 12.84 19.82 32.93
C LYS A 260 13.39 21.24 33.04
N ARG A 261 14.49 21.45 33.79
CA ARG A 261 15.17 22.76 33.87
C ARG A 261 15.80 23.13 32.52
N GLN A 262 16.49 22.19 31.88
CA GLN A 262 17.10 22.41 30.57
C GLN A 262 16.05 22.72 29.48
N LEU A 263 14.92 21.99 29.48
CA LEU A 263 13.81 22.24 28.55
C LEU A 263 13.14 23.60 28.79
N ASN A 264 12.98 24.04 30.04
CA ASN A 264 12.44 25.36 30.36
C ASN A 264 13.36 26.50 29.88
N THR A 265 14.69 26.37 30.02
CA THR A 265 15.64 27.36 29.49
C THR A 265 15.53 27.45 27.96
N LYS A 266 15.48 26.30 27.29
CA LYS A 266 15.32 26.25 25.82
C LYS A 266 13.98 26.81 25.35
N HIS A 267 12.90 26.57 26.10
CA HIS A 267 11.58 27.15 25.85
C HIS A 267 11.61 28.69 25.93
N GLN A 268 12.26 29.25 26.95
CA GLN A 268 12.40 30.71 27.11
C GLN A 268 13.23 31.34 25.98
N GLU A 269 14.31 30.69 25.55
CA GLU A 269 15.11 31.15 24.42
C GLU A 269 14.31 31.17 23.10
N LEU A 270 13.52 30.11 22.85
CA LEU A 270 12.68 30.03 21.64
C LEU A 270 11.48 30.98 21.69
N GLU A 271 10.89 31.24 22.86
CA GLU A 271 9.85 32.26 22.99
C GLU A 271 10.40 33.66 22.72
N LYS A 272 11.61 33.98 23.21
CA LYS A 272 12.28 35.25 22.92
C LYS A 272 12.55 35.38 21.41
N LYS A 273 13.06 34.32 20.78
CA LYS A 273 13.30 34.29 19.32
C LYS A 273 12.00 34.44 18.53
N HIS A 274 10.91 33.79 18.96
CA HIS A 274 9.59 33.95 18.34
C HIS A 274 9.06 35.38 18.44
N GLN A 275 9.24 36.04 19.59
CA GLN A 275 8.87 37.45 19.79
C GLN A 275 9.71 38.39 18.92
N GLU A 276 11.01 38.12 18.75
CA GLU A 276 11.91 38.87 17.88
C GLU A 276 11.50 38.75 16.40
N HIS A 277 11.08 37.56 15.94
CA HIS A 277 10.61 37.36 14.56
C HIS A 277 9.20 37.93 14.29
N THR A 278 8.40 38.20 15.33
CA THR A 278 7.02 38.68 15.20
C THR A 278 6.90 40.22 15.30
N ARG A 279 7.94 40.90 15.79
CA ARG A 279 8.01 42.38 15.86
C ARG A 279 8.49 42.97 14.54
#